data_AF-A0A667GFQ2-F1
#
_entry.id   AF-A0A667GFQ2-F1
#
_cell.length_a   1.000
_cell.length_b   1.000
_cell.length_c   1.000
_cell.angle_alpha   90.00
_cell.angle_beta   90.00
_cell.angle_gamma   90.00
#
_symmetry.space_group_name_H-M   'P 1'
#
loop_
_entity.id
_entity.type
_entity.pdbx_description
1 polymer ?
#
loop_
_entity_poly.entity_id
_entity_poly.type
_entity_poly.pdbx_seq_one_letter_code
_entity_poly.pdbx_strand_id
1 'polypeptide(L)'
;MPLSKNRLILLLGMLCVEQCKSATLSLPKAPTCGQSLVKAQPWNYLNIFSRIVGGSQVEKGSYPWQVSLKRRQKHICGGTIISAQWVITAAHCVANRNIASTLNVTAGEYDLSHIEPGEQTLTIETIIIHPYFSIKKPMDYDIALLKMDGAFHFGQFVGPMCLPEPKEEFEAGFICTTAGWGRSAEDGVVSQVLQDVNLPILTQEECVAALLTLKKPISGQTFLCTGFPDGGRDACQGDSGGSLMCQNKKGAWTLAGVTSWGLGCGRGWRNNMQEDNQGSPGIFTDLRKVLPWIHKHIQIGKRRKSSRASCSERDRVLRESQGELHFPESPYLYYESKQLCVWILLAPEKMHVLLNVSHFDAESCHHTYLSIYSLEDRLLGKFCGESLPSSVLIGSNSVRLNFVSDATDHAAGFNLTYKALKPNYLPDSGCSSLTVLFEEGLIQSLHYPEYYSNMANCDWVFQAPKHYLIKLSFQSLEIEENGDCSSDYVAVHRDVEGQEEIARFCGFVAPAPVLSSSGVMLISFQSDKNVTYRGFQATVSFIPGTVHSDLNISRSEDKSLFLETW
;
A
#
# COMPACT_ATOMS: atom_id res chain seq x y z
N MET A 1 -29.30 -69.97 16.04
CA MET A 1 -29.24 -71.34 15.51
C MET A 1 -27.79 -71.63 15.11
N PRO A 2 -27.25 -72.79 15.50
CA PRO A 2 -25.81 -72.99 15.70
C PRO A 2 -25.15 -73.61 14.46
N LEU A 3 -23.81 -73.54 14.38
CA LEU A 3 -23.00 -74.73 14.12
C LEU A 3 -21.52 -74.48 14.46
N SER A 4 -21.13 -75.15 15.53
CA SER A 4 -19.79 -75.43 16.00
C SER A 4 -19.11 -76.46 15.09
N LYS A 5 -17.79 -76.32 14.82
CA LYS A 5 -16.79 -77.25 15.36
C LYS A 5 -15.35 -76.81 15.11
N ASN A 6 -14.62 -76.78 16.22
CA ASN A 6 -13.19 -76.60 16.41
C ASN A 6 -12.33 -77.57 15.57
N ARG A 7 -11.14 -77.09 15.19
CA ARG A 7 -9.90 -77.78 15.59
C ARG A 7 -8.88 -76.76 16.10
N LEU A 8 -8.59 -76.90 17.39
CA LEU A 8 -7.54 -76.24 18.15
C LEU A 8 -6.24 -77.04 17.92
N ILE A 9 -5.18 -76.38 17.48
CA ILE A 9 -3.80 -76.87 17.65
C ILE A 9 -3.10 -75.79 18.47
N LEU A 10 -2.81 -76.13 19.72
CA LEU A 10 -1.96 -75.37 20.62
C LEU A 10 -0.52 -75.44 20.11
N LEU A 11 0.12 -74.30 19.91
CA LEU A 11 1.57 -74.15 20.07
C LEU A 11 1.85 -72.74 20.62
N LEU A 12 2.22 -72.72 21.91
CA LEU A 12 3.04 -71.76 22.64
C LEU A 12 3.25 -70.37 21.99
N GLY A 13 2.49 -69.38 22.46
CA GLY A 13 2.84 -67.97 22.38
C GLY A 13 2.13 -67.24 23.52
N MET A 14 2.90 -66.66 24.46
CA MET A 14 2.33 -65.81 25.51
C MET A 14 1.62 -64.62 24.85
N LEU A 15 0.31 -64.55 25.04
CA LEU A 15 -0.47 -63.34 24.84
C LEU A 15 -0.21 -62.41 26.04
N CYS A 16 0.67 -61.43 25.86
CA CYS A 16 0.58 -60.21 26.68
C CYS A 16 -0.62 -59.41 26.17
N VAL A 17 -1.64 -59.29 27.01
CA VAL A 17 -2.73 -58.34 26.84
C VAL A 17 -2.17 -56.97 27.21
N GLU A 18 -1.73 -56.20 26.21
CA GLU A 18 -1.60 -54.75 26.38
C GLU A 18 -2.91 -54.08 25.99
N GLN A 19 -3.44 -53.31 26.94
CA GLN A 19 -4.57 -52.42 26.74
C GLN A 19 -4.32 -51.55 25.52
N CYS A 20 -5.17 -51.69 24.51
CA CYS A 20 -5.31 -50.70 23.46
C CYS A 20 -5.92 -49.43 24.08
N LYS A 21 -5.08 -48.60 24.70
CA LYS A 21 -5.40 -47.19 24.85
C LYS A 21 -5.37 -46.63 23.44
N SER A 22 -6.56 -46.31 22.94
CA SER A 22 -6.76 -45.44 21.78
C SER A 22 -6.03 -44.13 22.08
N ALA A 23 -4.75 -44.07 21.75
CA ALA A 23 -4.06 -42.82 21.56
C ALA A 23 -4.71 -42.23 20.33
N THR A 24 -5.66 -41.33 20.56
CA THR A 24 -6.10 -40.38 19.55
C THR A 24 -4.82 -39.71 19.09
N LEU A 25 -4.29 -40.14 17.95
CA LEU A 25 -3.18 -39.48 17.30
C LEU A 25 -3.75 -38.14 16.88
N SER A 26 -3.65 -37.16 17.77
CA SER A 26 -4.01 -35.79 17.46
C SER A 26 -3.18 -35.42 16.25
N LEU A 27 -3.84 -35.15 15.12
CA LEU A 27 -3.19 -34.50 13.98
C LEU A 27 -2.33 -33.35 14.52
N PRO A 28 -1.07 -33.19 14.09
CA PRO A 28 -0.26 -32.07 14.51
C PRO A 28 -1.03 -30.78 14.20
N LYS A 29 -1.18 -29.92 15.21
CA LYS A 29 -1.67 -28.55 15.02
C LYS A 29 -0.80 -27.88 13.94
N ALA A 30 -1.39 -27.01 13.13
CA ALA A 30 -0.70 -26.26 12.08
C ALA A 30 0.69 -25.79 12.54
N PRO A 31 1.76 -25.95 11.73
CA PRO A 31 3.10 -25.60 12.18
C PRO A 31 3.16 -24.11 12.51
N THR A 32 3.61 -23.80 13.72
CA THR A 32 3.97 -22.47 14.18
C THR A 32 5.21 -22.00 13.40
N CYS A 33 5.21 -20.78 12.89
CA CYS A 33 6.34 -20.21 12.16
C CYS A 33 7.61 -20.16 13.01
N GLY A 34 8.77 -20.02 12.36
CA GLY A 34 10.04 -19.73 13.04
C GLY A 34 10.55 -20.88 13.92
N GLN A 35 10.07 -22.11 13.70
CA GLN A 35 10.53 -23.29 14.43
C GLN A 35 11.31 -24.22 13.49
N SER A 36 12.48 -24.65 13.97
CA SER A 36 13.26 -25.71 13.34
C SER A 36 13.23 -26.96 14.22
N LEU A 37 13.02 -28.12 13.61
CA LEU A 37 13.05 -29.42 14.31
C LEU A 37 14.49 -29.88 14.60
N VAL A 38 15.47 -29.31 13.90
CA VAL A 38 16.89 -29.48 14.17
C VAL A 38 17.26 -28.46 15.24
N LYS A 39 17.56 -28.94 16.46
CA LYS A 39 18.02 -28.05 17.54
C LYS A 39 19.38 -27.48 17.16
N ALA A 40 19.46 -26.15 17.04
CA ALA A 40 20.74 -25.46 16.97
C ALA A 40 21.62 -25.90 18.15
N GLN A 41 22.89 -26.22 17.88
CA GLN A 41 23.81 -26.59 18.96
C GLN A 41 23.91 -25.46 19.99
N PRO A 42 24.07 -25.78 21.29
CA PRO A 42 24.17 -24.76 22.33
C PRO A 42 25.32 -23.79 22.04
N TRP A 43 25.05 -22.50 22.24
CA TRP A 43 26.03 -21.43 22.12
C TRP A 43 27.25 -21.69 22.98
N ASN A 44 28.42 -21.79 22.36
CA ASN A 44 29.68 -21.75 23.07
C ASN A 44 30.25 -20.33 22.92
N TYR A 45 30.13 -19.50 23.97
CA TYR A 45 30.62 -18.11 23.99
C TYR A 45 32.11 -17.98 23.59
N LEU A 46 32.88 -19.07 23.67
CA LEU A 46 34.28 -19.16 23.28
C LEU A 46 34.51 -19.18 21.75
N ASN A 47 33.50 -19.51 20.94
CA ASN A 47 33.59 -19.51 19.46
C ASN A 47 33.37 -18.13 18.81
N ILE A 48 33.12 -17.09 19.60
CA ILE A 48 33.10 -15.69 19.13
C ILE A 48 34.51 -15.24 18.71
N PHE A 49 35.55 -15.82 19.32
CA PHE A 49 36.96 -15.46 19.08
C PHE A 49 37.68 -16.37 18.07
N SER A 50 37.02 -17.39 17.50
CA SER A 50 37.62 -18.22 16.45
C SER A 50 37.46 -17.54 15.08
N ARG A 51 38.60 -17.23 14.48
CA ARG A 51 38.74 -16.53 13.19
C ARG A 51 38.44 -17.48 12.02
N ILE A 52 37.21 -17.98 11.93
CA ILE A 52 36.73 -18.70 10.75
C ILE A 52 36.00 -17.70 9.85
N VAL A 53 36.52 -17.55 8.64
CA VAL A 53 36.03 -16.64 7.59
C VAL A 53 35.01 -17.40 6.72
N GLY A 54 33.87 -16.77 6.40
CA GLY A 54 32.99 -17.24 5.32
C GLY A 54 31.86 -18.22 5.67
N GLY A 55 31.47 -18.30 6.94
CA GLY A 55 30.32 -19.08 7.42
C GLY A 55 30.64 -20.50 7.90
N SER A 56 29.66 -21.16 8.52
CA SER A 56 29.74 -22.56 8.95
C SER A 56 28.75 -23.41 8.17
N GLN A 57 29.16 -24.63 7.81
CA GLN A 57 28.27 -25.59 7.19
C GLN A 57 27.20 -26.00 8.21
N VAL A 58 25.94 -25.91 7.79
CA VAL A 58 24.81 -26.18 8.67
C VAL A 58 24.39 -27.63 8.56
N GLU A 59 23.66 -28.15 9.55
CA GLU A 59 23.00 -29.44 9.41
C GLU A 59 21.78 -29.30 8.48
N LYS A 60 21.52 -30.32 7.65
CA LYS A 60 20.37 -30.34 6.75
C LYS A 60 19.07 -30.13 7.53
N GLY A 61 18.26 -29.14 7.11
CA GLY A 61 17.01 -28.79 7.78
C GLY A 61 17.14 -27.77 8.92
N SER A 62 18.34 -27.21 9.17
CA SER A 62 18.52 -26.16 10.17
C SER A 62 17.67 -24.92 9.89
N TYR A 63 17.53 -24.55 8.60
CA TYR A 63 16.80 -23.35 8.14
C TYR A 63 15.72 -23.70 7.10
N PRO A 64 14.59 -24.29 7.53
CA PRO A 64 13.57 -24.85 6.62
C PRO A 64 12.81 -23.80 5.79
N TRP A 65 12.97 -22.51 6.10
CA TRP A 65 12.40 -21.38 5.35
C TRP A 65 13.32 -20.84 4.27
N GLN A 66 14.58 -21.27 4.21
CA GLN A 66 15.52 -20.81 3.19
C GLN A 66 15.14 -21.41 1.83
N VAL A 67 15.11 -20.59 0.79
CA VAL A 67 14.88 -21.04 -0.59
C VAL A 67 15.96 -20.55 -1.54
N SER A 68 16.18 -21.31 -2.60
CA SER A 68 17.05 -20.96 -3.72
C SER A 68 16.21 -20.51 -4.91
N LEU A 69 16.42 -19.27 -5.37
CA LEU A 69 15.90 -18.79 -6.66
C LEU A 69 16.86 -19.27 -7.75
N LYS A 70 16.37 -20.14 -8.63
CA LYS A 70 17.15 -20.76 -9.71
C LYS A 70 16.73 -20.23 -11.07
N ARG A 71 17.69 -19.82 -11.89
CA ARG A 71 17.50 -19.51 -13.32
C ARG A 71 18.20 -20.57 -14.15
N ARG A 72 17.48 -21.27 -15.02
CA ARG A 72 18.03 -22.41 -15.80
C ARG A 72 18.76 -23.42 -14.89
N GLN A 73 18.16 -23.75 -13.75
CA GLN A 73 18.71 -24.66 -12.72
C GLN A 73 19.97 -24.18 -11.99
N LYS A 74 20.42 -22.93 -12.20
CA LYS A 74 21.54 -22.35 -11.44
C LYS A 74 21.01 -21.38 -10.39
N HIS A 75 21.51 -21.52 -9.16
CA HIS A 75 21.25 -20.59 -8.08
C HIS A 75 21.70 -19.16 -8.45
N ILE A 76 20.83 -18.18 -8.20
CA ILE A 76 21.16 -16.76 -8.42
C ILE A 76 20.97 -15.89 -7.18
N CYS A 77 19.98 -16.21 -6.34
CA CYS A 77 19.62 -15.46 -5.15
C CYS A 77 18.95 -16.41 -4.13
N GLY A 78 18.94 -15.98 -2.88
CA GLY A 78 18.13 -16.56 -1.81
C GLY A 78 16.72 -15.98 -1.75
N GLY A 79 15.93 -16.57 -0.86
CA GLY A 79 14.60 -16.11 -0.47
C GLY A 79 14.19 -16.73 0.86
N THR A 80 13.07 -16.25 1.40
CA THR A 80 12.53 -16.73 2.68
C THR A 80 11.06 -17.08 2.56
N ILE A 81 10.69 -18.32 2.93
CA ILE A 81 9.29 -18.75 3.04
C ILE A 81 8.67 -18.07 4.26
N ILE A 82 7.57 -17.37 4.04
CA ILE A 82 6.77 -16.70 5.07
C ILE A 82 5.37 -17.31 5.19
N SER A 83 4.95 -18.05 4.17
CA SER A 83 3.77 -18.92 4.19
C SER A 83 3.85 -19.95 3.05
N ALA A 84 2.92 -20.89 3.01
CA ALA A 84 2.96 -21.97 2.03
C ALA A 84 2.97 -21.50 0.57
N GLN A 85 2.52 -20.28 0.27
CA GLN A 85 2.46 -19.74 -1.10
C GLN A 85 3.25 -18.46 -1.30
N TRP A 86 3.97 -17.99 -0.27
CA TRP A 86 4.63 -16.69 -0.30
C TRP A 86 6.09 -16.79 0.11
N VAL A 87 6.94 -16.17 -0.69
CA VAL A 87 8.37 -16.03 -0.46
C VAL A 87 8.74 -14.55 -0.51
N ILE A 88 9.57 -14.10 0.42
CA ILE A 88 10.22 -12.78 0.37
C ILE A 88 11.61 -12.93 -0.25
N THR A 89 12.00 -12.00 -1.10
CA THR A 89 13.37 -11.88 -1.64
C THR A 89 13.73 -10.41 -1.85
N ALA A 90 14.94 -10.13 -2.32
CA ALA A 90 15.38 -8.78 -2.67
C ALA A 90 14.79 -8.37 -4.03
N ALA A 91 14.42 -7.09 -4.17
CA ALA A 91 13.85 -6.58 -5.42
C ALA A 91 14.85 -6.68 -6.58
N HIS A 92 16.13 -6.39 -6.33
CA HIS A 92 17.17 -6.45 -7.37
C HIS A 92 17.34 -7.85 -7.99
N CYS A 93 17.00 -8.91 -7.25
CA CYS A 93 17.01 -10.29 -7.76
C CYS A 93 15.96 -10.53 -8.85
N VAL A 94 14.88 -9.74 -8.87
CA VAL A 94 13.70 -9.95 -9.73
C VAL A 94 13.30 -8.72 -10.54
N ALA A 95 14.02 -7.60 -10.43
CA ALA A 95 13.70 -6.32 -11.06
C ALA A 95 13.73 -6.32 -12.60
N ASN A 96 14.40 -7.27 -13.23
CA ASN A 96 14.46 -7.35 -14.68
C ASN A 96 13.24 -8.13 -15.22
N ARG A 97 12.39 -7.44 -16.00
CA ARG A 97 11.09 -7.93 -16.51
C ARG A 97 11.14 -9.25 -17.27
N ASN A 98 12.29 -9.64 -17.82
CA ASN A 98 12.47 -10.92 -18.55
C ASN A 98 12.80 -12.12 -17.65
N ILE A 99 12.90 -11.94 -16.33
CA ILE A 99 13.31 -13.00 -15.39
C ILE A 99 12.15 -13.91 -14.97
N ALA A 100 10.93 -13.36 -14.85
CA ALA A 100 9.78 -14.03 -14.21
C ALA A 100 9.40 -15.38 -14.84
N SER A 101 9.44 -15.51 -16.17
CA SER A 101 9.08 -16.75 -16.88
C SER A 101 10.17 -17.82 -16.85
N THR A 102 11.35 -17.53 -16.31
CA THR A 102 12.52 -18.45 -16.31
C THR A 102 13.04 -18.78 -14.92
N LEU A 103 12.38 -18.27 -13.88
CA LEU A 103 12.81 -18.41 -12.49
C LEU A 103 11.95 -19.44 -11.76
N ASN A 104 12.62 -20.37 -11.09
CA ASN A 104 12.00 -21.34 -10.20
C ASN A 104 12.47 -21.09 -8.77
N VAL A 105 11.63 -21.43 -7.79
CA VAL A 105 11.94 -21.35 -6.37
C VAL A 105 12.01 -22.76 -5.80
N THR A 106 13.18 -23.16 -5.29
CA THR A 106 13.38 -24.48 -4.67
C THR A 106 13.51 -24.33 -3.15
N ALA A 107 12.64 -25.01 -2.42
CA ALA A 107 12.64 -25.14 -0.97
C ALA A 107 13.14 -26.52 -0.52
N GLY A 108 13.69 -26.62 0.69
CA GLY A 108 14.25 -27.88 1.21
C GLY A 108 15.60 -28.28 0.60
N GLU A 109 16.16 -27.38 -0.22
CA GLU A 109 17.50 -27.45 -0.78
C GLU A 109 18.54 -27.35 0.32
N TYR A 110 19.61 -28.13 0.21
CA TYR A 110 20.75 -28.06 1.11
C TYR A 110 22.07 -28.17 0.35
N ASP A 111 22.18 -29.09 -0.61
CA ASP A 111 23.34 -29.21 -1.50
C ASP A 111 22.97 -29.01 -2.98
N LEU A 112 23.33 -27.85 -3.53
CA LEU A 112 23.05 -27.43 -4.90
C LEU A 112 23.59 -28.38 -5.99
N SER A 113 24.53 -29.28 -5.65
CA SER A 113 25.14 -30.22 -6.60
C SER A 113 24.27 -31.45 -6.88
N HIS A 114 23.27 -31.70 -6.03
CA HIS A 114 22.39 -32.86 -6.11
C HIS A 114 20.92 -32.42 -6.02
N ILE A 115 20.00 -33.25 -6.53
CA ILE A 115 18.57 -33.08 -6.24
C ILE A 115 18.27 -34.05 -5.12
N GLU A 116 17.97 -33.51 -3.94
CA GLU A 116 17.76 -34.27 -2.73
C GLU A 116 16.29 -34.64 -2.51
N PRO A 117 16.02 -35.81 -1.90
CA PRO A 117 14.65 -36.15 -1.51
C PRO A 117 14.14 -35.15 -0.47
N GLY A 118 12.98 -34.56 -0.77
CA GLY A 118 12.34 -33.53 0.07
C GLY A 118 12.39 -32.11 -0.50
N GLU A 119 13.17 -31.89 -1.56
CA GLU A 119 13.14 -30.63 -2.31
C GLU A 119 11.78 -30.39 -2.98
N GLN A 120 11.33 -29.14 -2.92
CA GLN A 120 10.08 -28.70 -3.53
C GLN A 120 10.36 -27.51 -4.42
N THR A 121 10.24 -27.69 -5.74
CA THR A 121 10.44 -26.62 -6.72
C THR A 121 9.09 -26.14 -7.25
N LEU A 122 8.81 -24.84 -7.09
CA LEU A 122 7.60 -24.18 -7.58
C LEU A 122 7.95 -23.06 -8.58
N THR A 123 7.03 -22.82 -9.51
CA THR A 123 7.04 -21.64 -10.40
C THR A 123 6.42 -20.45 -9.71
N ILE A 124 6.64 -19.25 -10.25
CA ILE A 124 6.14 -18.00 -9.70
C ILE A 124 4.89 -17.56 -10.48
N GLU A 125 3.76 -17.40 -9.78
CA GLU A 125 2.51 -16.86 -10.33
C GLU A 125 2.60 -15.34 -10.49
N THR A 126 3.16 -14.65 -9.49
CA THR A 126 3.20 -13.17 -9.46
C THR A 126 4.43 -12.69 -8.70
N ILE A 127 5.06 -11.64 -9.24
CA ILE A 127 6.17 -10.92 -8.60
C ILE A 127 5.68 -9.52 -8.25
N ILE A 128 5.79 -9.14 -6.98
CA ILE A 128 5.40 -7.83 -6.48
C ILE A 128 6.65 -7.15 -5.93
N ILE A 129 7.15 -6.16 -6.66
CA ILE A 129 8.31 -5.36 -6.26
C ILE A 129 7.81 -4.13 -5.50
N HIS A 130 8.52 -3.73 -4.44
CA HIS A 130 8.17 -2.52 -3.72
C HIS A 130 8.22 -1.29 -4.66
N PRO A 131 7.17 -0.43 -4.69
CA PRO A 131 7.05 0.65 -5.69
C PRO A 131 8.16 1.69 -5.63
N TYR A 132 8.71 1.91 -4.43
CA TYR A 132 9.82 2.85 -4.21
C TYR A 132 11.21 2.26 -4.48
N PHE A 133 11.31 0.98 -4.86
CA PHE A 133 12.57 0.38 -5.24
C PHE A 133 13.10 1.01 -6.54
N SER A 134 14.39 1.34 -6.57
CA SER A 134 15.06 1.84 -7.77
C SER A 134 16.43 1.21 -7.93
N ILE A 135 16.75 0.74 -9.12
CA ILE A 135 18.07 0.19 -9.47
C ILE A 135 19.18 1.25 -9.30
N LYS A 136 18.84 2.55 -9.32
CA LYS A 136 19.78 3.65 -9.08
C LYS A 136 20.16 3.81 -7.60
N LYS A 137 19.33 3.31 -6.68
CA LYS A 137 19.53 3.30 -5.23
C LYS A 137 19.26 1.89 -4.71
N PRO A 138 20.16 0.93 -4.98
CA PRO A 138 19.86 -0.51 -4.89
C PRO A 138 19.58 -1.01 -3.48
N MET A 139 19.74 -0.19 -2.44
CA MET A 139 19.51 -0.54 -1.03
C MET A 139 18.15 -0.08 -0.50
N ASP A 140 17.56 0.96 -1.10
CA ASP A 140 16.31 1.54 -0.63
C ASP A 140 15.13 0.75 -1.20
N TYR A 141 14.26 0.30 -0.29
CA TYR A 141 13.11 -0.52 -0.57
C TYR A 141 13.45 -1.78 -1.39
N ASP A 142 14.64 -2.36 -1.20
CA ASP A 142 15.10 -3.55 -1.92
C ASP A 142 14.43 -4.82 -1.41
N ILE A 143 13.14 -4.95 -1.72
CA ILE A 143 12.29 -6.06 -1.29
C ILE A 143 11.22 -6.38 -2.35
N ALA A 144 10.98 -7.66 -2.55
CA ALA A 144 9.93 -8.18 -3.39
C ALA A 144 9.22 -9.38 -2.72
N LEU A 145 7.94 -9.54 -3.05
CA LEU A 145 7.13 -10.70 -2.70
C LEU A 145 6.90 -11.56 -3.93
N LEU A 146 7.13 -12.85 -3.79
CA LEU A 146 6.88 -13.85 -4.81
C LEU A 146 5.69 -14.70 -4.37
N LYS A 147 4.64 -14.69 -5.19
CA LYS A 147 3.51 -15.61 -5.03
C LYS A 147 3.78 -16.86 -5.84
N MET A 148 3.81 -18.02 -5.19
CA MET A 148 4.07 -19.29 -5.84
C MET A 148 2.83 -19.78 -6.60
N ASP A 149 3.04 -20.34 -7.78
CA ASP A 149 2.05 -21.12 -8.52
C ASP A 149 1.99 -22.53 -7.92
N GLY A 150 1.21 -22.67 -6.85
CA GLY A 150 1.16 -23.88 -6.02
C GLY A 150 1.30 -23.55 -4.53
N ALA A 151 1.68 -24.56 -3.74
CA ALA A 151 1.93 -24.39 -2.31
C ALA A 151 3.00 -25.36 -1.82
N PHE A 152 3.91 -24.89 -0.96
CA PHE A 152 4.86 -25.72 -0.24
C PHE A 152 4.14 -26.58 0.80
N HIS A 153 4.55 -27.84 0.88
CA HIS A 153 4.17 -28.77 1.92
C HIS A 153 5.15 -28.66 3.08
N PHE A 154 4.67 -28.16 4.21
CA PHE A 154 5.50 -28.01 5.39
C PHE A 154 5.80 -29.35 6.05
N GLY A 155 7.05 -29.50 6.50
CA GLY A 155 7.58 -30.71 7.10
C GLY A 155 8.91 -30.42 7.81
N GLN A 156 9.80 -31.42 7.85
CA GLN A 156 11.08 -31.28 8.55
C GLN A 156 12.04 -30.30 7.87
N PHE A 157 12.05 -30.26 6.54
CA PHE A 157 13.02 -29.50 5.74
C PHE A 157 12.42 -28.25 5.07
N VAL A 158 11.10 -28.06 5.16
CA VAL A 158 10.38 -26.94 4.53
C VAL A 158 9.39 -26.37 5.53
N GLY A 159 9.47 -25.08 5.83
CA GLY A 159 8.65 -24.43 6.84
C GLY A 159 8.69 -22.91 6.76
N PRO A 160 7.73 -22.19 7.38
CA PRO A 160 7.68 -20.73 7.30
C PRO A 160 8.48 -20.05 8.41
N MET A 161 9.08 -18.91 8.08
CA MET A 161 9.69 -17.96 9.00
C MET A 161 8.62 -17.04 9.63
N CYS A 162 8.80 -16.62 10.89
CA CYS A 162 7.92 -15.60 11.46
C CYS A 162 8.25 -14.20 10.93
N LEU A 163 7.22 -13.39 10.71
CA LEU A 163 7.37 -11.95 10.54
C LEU A 163 7.41 -11.27 11.90
N PRO A 164 8.12 -10.14 12.04
CA PRO A 164 8.21 -9.41 13.30
C PRO A 164 6.86 -8.84 13.72
N GLU A 165 6.60 -8.78 15.02
CA GLU A 165 5.43 -8.06 15.54
C GLU A 165 5.64 -6.52 15.38
N PRO A 166 4.59 -5.69 15.21
CA PRO A 166 4.74 -4.24 14.96
C PRO A 166 5.51 -3.41 15.99
N LYS A 167 5.81 -3.98 17.17
CA LYS A 167 6.60 -3.37 18.25
C LYS A 167 7.83 -4.20 18.63
N GLU A 168 8.16 -5.21 17.82
CA GLU A 168 9.33 -6.05 18.04
C GLU A 168 10.56 -5.30 17.55
N GLU A 169 11.48 -5.04 18.48
CA GLU A 169 12.74 -4.36 18.20
C GLU A 169 13.91 -5.32 18.37
N PHE A 170 14.87 -5.20 17.46
CA PHE A 170 16.16 -5.88 17.55
C PHE A 170 17.20 -4.82 17.88
N GLU A 171 17.62 -4.77 19.15
CA GLU A 171 18.55 -3.76 19.66
C GLU A 171 19.94 -3.91 19.03
N ALA A 172 20.70 -2.81 19.00
CA ALA A 172 22.09 -2.88 18.55
C ALA A 172 22.91 -3.83 19.43
N GLY A 173 23.81 -4.58 18.82
CA GLY A 173 24.56 -5.67 19.46
C GLY A 173 23.82 -7.01 19.52
N PHE A 174 22.53 -7.06 19.16
CA PHE A 174 21.80 -8.32 19.04
C PHE A 174 22.39 -9.15 17.89
N ILE A 175 22.72 -10.41 18.18
CA ILE A 175 23.34 -11.31 17.20
C ILE A 175 22.23 -12.00 16.41
N CYS A 176 22.25 -11.80 15.10
CA CYS A 176 21.34 -12.45 14.16
C CYS A 176 22.13 -13.34 13.20
N THR A 177 21.44 -14.30 12.59
CA THR A 177 22.05 -15.28 11.70
C THR A 177 21.54 -15.06 10.28
N THR A 178 22.44 -15.08 9.30
CA THR A 178 22.07 -15.14 7.88
C THR A 178 22.57 -16.45 7.29
N ALA A 179 21.80 -17.00 6.34
CA ALA A 179 22.14 -18.27 5.70
C ALA A 179 21.95 -18.20 4.18
N GLY A 180 22.79 -18.93 3.46
CA GLY A 180 22.73 -18.99 2.01
C GLY A 180 23.85 -19.79 1.38
N TRP A 181 23.86 -19.78 0.04
CA TRP A 181 24.84 -20.48 -0.79
C TRP A 181 25.81 -19.51 -1.44
N GLY A 182 25.85 -18.26 -0.99
CA GLY A 182 26.77 -17.26 -1.49
C GLY A 182 28.23 -17.68 -1.39
N ARG A 183 29.09 -16.91 -2.05
CA ARG A 183 30.52 -17.24 -2.09
C ARG A 183 31.11 -17.21 -0.67
N SER A 184 31.88 -18.23 -0.32
CA SER A 184 32.57 -18.31 0.98
C SER A 184 33.74 -17.30 1.11
N ALA A 185 34.11 -16.64 0.02
CA ALA A 185 35.08 -15.55 -0.05
C ALA A 185 34.72 -14.64 -1.24
N GLU A 186 35.17 -13.38 -1.22
CA GLU A 186 34.82 -12.36 -2.24
C GLU A 186 35.11 -12.83 -3.69
N ASP A 187 36.28 -13.44 -3.91
CA ASP A 187 36.68 -14.06 -5.18
C ASP A 187 36.45 -15.59 -5.22
N GLY A 188 35.69 -16.11 -4.25
CA GLY A 188 35.44 -17.53 -4.07
C GLY A 188 34.36 -18.10 -5.00
N VAL A 189 34.23 -19.42 -4.98
CA VAL A 189 33.13 -20.12 -5.65
C VAL A 189 31.90 -20.10 -4.74
N VAL A 190 30.72 -20.08 -5.36
CA VAL A 190 29.42 -20.26 -4.68
C VAL A 190 29.46 -21.58 -3.90
N SER A 191 29.11 -21.54 -2.61
CA SER A 191 29.08 -22.75 -1.78
C SER A 191 28.03 -23.72 -2.31
N GLN A 192 28.39 -24.99 -2.49
CA GLN A 192 27.41 -26.01 -2.90
C GLN A 192 26.47 -26.34 -1.73
N VAL A 193 27.01 -26.34 -0.51
CA VAL A 193 26.26 -26.65 0.70
C VAL A 193 25.86 -25.37 1.43
N LEU A 194 24.64 -25.33 1.96
CA LEU A 194 24.12 -24.21 2.73
C LEU A 194 25.06 -23.86 3.91
N GLN A 195 25.39 -22.58 4.04
CA GLN A 195 26.20 -22.04 5.13
C GLN A 195 25.39 -21.05 5.96
N ASP A 196 25.80 -20.81 7.20
CA ASP A 196 25.31 -19.72 8.03
C ASP A 196 26.43 -18.87 8.63
N VAL A 197 26.08 -17.63 9.00
CA VAL A 197 26.99 -16.74 9.70
C VAL A 197 26.22 -15.85 10.68
N ASN A 198 26.82 -15.66 11.85
CA ASN A 198 26.29 -14.82 12.92
C ASN A 198 26.88 -13.42 12.84
N LEU A 199 26.01 -12.42 12.79
CA LEU A 199 26.34 -11.00 12.61
C LEU A 199 25.61 -10.15 13.66
N PRO A 200 26.30 -9.24 14.38
CA PRO A 200 25.66 -8.30 15.28
C PRO A 200 24.96 -7.19 14.49
N ILE A 201 23.80 -6.74 14.95
CA ILE A 201 23.14 -5.53 14.45
C ILE A 201 23.90 -4.29 14.92
N LEU A 202 24.13 -3.35 14.01
CA LEU A 202 24.72 -2.05 14.34
C LEU A 202 23.66 -1.01 14.69
N THR A 203 24.07 0.02 15.43
CA THR A 203 23.27 1.24 15.54
C THR A 203 23.14 1.96 14.20
N GLN A 204 22.10 2.79 14.05
CA GLN A 204 21.92 3.58 12.85
C GLN A 204 23.10 4.54 12.64
N GLU A 205 23.62 5.10 13.72
CA GLU A 205 24.76 6.02 13.74
C GLU A 205 26.04 5.33 13.27
N GLU A 206 26.36 4.15 13.84
CA GLU A 206 27.54 3.38 13.42
C GLU A 206 27.43 2.95 11.95
N CYS A 207 26.24 2.55 11.49
CA CYS A 207 26.08 2.19 10.10
C CYS A 207 26.28 3.39 9.17
N VAL A 208 25.60 4.51 9.44
CA VAL A 208 25.75 5.72 8.62
C VAL A 208 27.20 6.19 8.63
N ALA A 209 27.87 6.19 9.79
CA ALA A 209 29.28 6.52 9.89
C ALA A 209 30.15 5.60 9.02
N ALA A 210 29.90 4.29 9.05
CA ALA A 210 30.61 3.33 8.19
C ALA A 210 30.40 3.61 6.70
N LEU A 211 29.17 3.86 6.26
CA LEU A 211 28.85 4.12 4.85
C LEU A 211 29.41 5.45 4.34
N LEU A 212 29.59 6.44 5.22
CA LEU A 212 30.23 7.72 4.89
C LEU A 212 31.73 7.56 4.60
N THR A 213 32.37 6.48 5.05
CA THR A 213 33.80 6.22 4.75
C THR A 213 34.05 5.70 3.33
N LEU A 214 32.99 5.33 2.60
CA LEU A 214 33.11 4.84 1.23
C LEU A 214 33.44 5.96 0.26
N LYS A 215 34.24 5.67 -0.78
CA LYS A 215 34.59 6.64 -1.84
C LYS A 215 33.35 7.27 -2.51
N LYS A 216 32.24 6.52 -2.57
CA LYS A 216 30.93 7.02 -2.95
C LYS A 216 29.97 6.76 -1.79
N PRO A 217 29.73 7.76 -0.92
CA PRO A 217 28.82 7.61 0.20
C PRO A 217 27.42 7.22 -0.29
N ILE A 218 26.82 6.26 0.40
CA ILE A 218 25.47 5.78 0.09
C ILE A 218 24.56 6.14 1.26
N SER A 219 23.34 6.54 0.96
CA SER A 219 22.31 6.83 1.95
C SER A 219 20.99 6.20 1.53
N GLY A 220 20.14 5.96 2.52
CA GLY A 220 18.88 5.29 2.40
C GLY A 220 18.11 5.30 3.72
N GLN A 221 16.86 4.89 3.68
CA GLN A 221 15.94 4.99 4.81
C GLN A 221 15.45 3.63 5.30
N THR A 222 15.46 2.59 4.46
CA THR A 222 14.84 1.30 4.77
C THR A 222 15.82 0.16 5.03
N PHE A 223 17.04 0.47 5.46
CA PHE A 223 18.05 -0.55 5.71
C PHE A 223 18.38 -0.71 7.19
N LEU A 224 18.94 -1.87 7.51
CA LEU A 224 19.66 -2.20 8.73
C LEU A 224 21.05 -2.73 8.33
N CYS A 225 22.00 -2.62 9.26
CA CYS A 225 23.38 -3.03 9.00
C CYS A 225 23.84 -4.05 10.03
N THR A 226 24.61 -5.02 9.57
CA THR A 226 25.18 -6.06 10.42
C THR A 226 26.65 -6.27 10.13
N GLY A 227 27.39 -6.78 11.12
CA GLY A 227 28.77 -7.21 10.94
C GLY A 227 29.76 -6.58 11.91
N PHE A 228 31.03 -6.95 11.75
CA PHE A 228 32.12 -6.51 12.62
C PHE A 228 32.99 -5.46 11.91
N PRO A 229 33.37 -4.35 12.59
CA PRO A 229 34.19 -3.30 11.97
C PRO A 229 35.54 -3.76 11.40
N ASP A 230 36.09 -4.84 11.96
CA ASP A 230 37.34 -5.48 11.49
C ASP A 230 37.11 -6.43 10.29
N GLY A 231 35.85 -6.66 9.88
CA GLY A 231 35.47 -7.59 8.82
C GLY A 231 35.52 -9.06 9.25
N GLY A 232 35.82 -9.93 8.29
CA GLY A 232 36.02 -11.37 8.45
C GLY A 232 34.76 -12.23 8.39
N ARG A 233 33.57 -11.67 8.61
CA ARG A 233 32.28 -12.36 8.51
C ARG A 233 31.24 -11.44 7.88
N ASP A 234 30.55 -11.92 6.85
CA ASP A 234 29.56 -11.16 6.10
C ASP A 234 28.70 -12.09 5.23
N ALA A 235 27.56 -11.59 4.73
CA ALA A 235 26.87 -12.18 3.59
C ALA A 235 27.61 -11.80 2.30
N CYS A 236 27.57 -12.65 1.28
CA CYS A 236 28.34 -12.45 0.05
C CYS A 236 27.49 -12.66 -1.21
N GLN A 237 28.08 -12.52 -2.39
CA GLN A 237 27.33 -12.68 -3.64
C GLN A 237 26.72 -14.08 -3.74
N GLY A 238 25.42 -14.13 -3.98
CA GLY A 238 24.59 -15.34 -3.96
C GLY A 238 23.68 -15.43 -2.73
N ASP A 239 23.99 -14.72 -1.65
CA ASP A 239 23.10 -14.65 -0.47
C ASP A 239 22.00 -13.59 -0.60
N SER A 240 22.06 -12.75 -1.65
CA SER A 240 21.06 -11.70 -1.94
C SER A 240 19.64 -12.26 -1.91
N GLY A 241 18.73 -11.55 -1.24
CA GLY A 241 17.36 -11.99 -1.03
C GLY A 241 17.17 -13.02 0.08
N GLY A 242 18.25 -13.56 0.65
CA GLY A 242 18.23 -14.45 1.81
C GLY A 242 17.76 -13.76 3.09
N SER A 243 17.64 -14.56 4.16
CA SER A 243 17.10 -14.11 5.44
C SER A 243 18.17 -13.63 6.41
N LEU A 244 17.93 -12.49 7.06
CA LEU A 244 18.54 -12.17 8.35
C LEU A 244 17.55 -12.54 9.47
N MET A 245 17.95 -13.50 10.28
CA MET A 245 17.10 -14.22 11.21
C MET A 245 17.53 -13.89 12.64
N CYS A 246 16.60 -13.42 13.46
CA CYS A 246 16.86 -13.12 14.87
C CYS A 246 15.91 -13.96 15.74
N GLN A 247 16.39 -14.52 16.83
CA GLN A 247 15.53 -15.24 17.78
C GLN A 247 14.81 -14.25 18.69
N ASN A 248 13.49 -14.32 18.75
CA ASN A 248 12.71 -13.50 19.66
C ASN A 248 12.75 -14.02 21.10
N LYS A 249 12.19 -13.24 22.04
CA LYS A 249 12.12 -13.62 23.47
C LYS A 249 11.37 -14.94 23.73
N LYS A 250 10.54 -15.39 22.78
CA LYS A 250 9.78 -16.64 22.85
C LYS A 250 10.58 -17.84 22.25
N GLY A 251 11.81 -17.60 21.78
CA GLY A 251 12.69 -18.61 21.17
C GLY A 251 12.34 -18.97 19.73
N ALA A 252 11.44 -18.23 19.07
CA ALA A 252 11.11 -18.42 17.66
C ALA A 252 12.01 -17.55 16.78
N TRP A 253 12.37 -18.07 15.61
CA TRP A 253 13.10 -17.33 14.59
C TRP A 253 12.16 -16.34 13.89
N THR A 254 12.59 -15.08 13.82
CA THR A 254 11.87 -13.97 13.19
C THR A 254 12.75 -13.36 12.09
N LEU A 255 12.14 -13.00 10.96
CA LEU A 255 12.81 -12.32 9.86
C LEU A 255 13.02 -10.84 10.20
N ALA A 256 14.24 -10.46 10.53
CA ALA A 256 14.59 -9.06 10.82
C ALA A 256 14.93 -8.27 9.56
N GLY A 257 15.50 -8.93 8.55
CA GLY A 257 15.86 -8.29 7.30
C GLY A 257 16.04 -9.23 6.12
N VAL A 258 16.17 -8.65 4.93
CA VAL A 258 16.43 -9.36 3.66
C VAL A 258 17.78 -8.91 3.13
N THR A 259 18.67 -9.85 2.79
CA THR A 259 20.03 -9.54 2.29
C THR A 259 19.93 -8.68 1.02
N SER A 260 20.50 -7.48 1.04
CA SER A 260 20.40 -6.52 -0.07
C SER A 260 21.76 -6.23 -0.70
N TRP A 261 22.73 -5.72 0.07
CA TRP A 261 23.98 -5.21 -0.49
C TRP A 261 25.16 -5.27 0.49
N GLY A 262 26.38 -5.17 -0.03
CA GLY A 262 27.63 -4.99 0.72
C GLY A 262 28.77 -4.61 -0.23
N LEU A 263 29.76 -3.85 0.24
CA LEU A 263 30.99 -3.56 -0.50
C LEU A 263 32.08 -4.57 -0.11
N GLY A 264 32.36 -5.49 -1.03
CA GLY A 264 33.20 -6.65 -0.76
C GLY A 264 32.45 -7.73 0.03
N CYS A 265 33.18 -8.75 0.49
CA CYS A 265 32.63 -9.78 1.38
C CYS A 265 33.54 -9.97 2.59
N GLY A 266 33.10 -9.50 3.76
CA GLY A 266 33.89 -9.61 4.98
C GLY A 266 35.10 -8.67 5.01
N ARG A 267 35.06 -7.56 4.25
CA ARG A 267 36.05 -6.49 4.36
C ARG A 267 35.73 -5.62 5.58
N GLY A 268 36.74 -5.35 6.41
CA GLY A 268 36.59 -4.41 7.51
C GLY A 268 36.51 -2.97 7.00
N TRP A 269 35.72 -2.13 7.67
CA TRP A 269 35.58 -0.70 7.33
C TRP A 269 36.28 0.23 8.33
N ARG A 270 36.93 -0.32 9.36
CA ARG A 270 37.72 0.46 10.34
C ARG A 270 38.83 1.30 9.71
N ASN A 271 39.44 0.80 8.64
CA ASN A 271 40.57 1.42 7.96
C ASN A 271 40.31 1.58 6.45
N ASN A 272 39.23 2.26 6.07
CA ASN A 272 38.92 2.61 4.67
C ASN A 272 39.88 3.70 4.10
N MET A 273 41.16 3.65 4.45
CA MET A 273 42.19 4.63 4.08
C MET A 273 42.91 4.31 2.75
N GLN A 274 42.79 3.07 2.24
CA GLN A 274 43.36 2.66 0.95
C GLN A 274 42.23 2.45 -0.08
N GLU A 275 42.36 3.04 -1.27
CA GLU A 275 41.28 3.11 -2.27
C GLU A 275 40.81 1.73 -2.79
N ASP A 276 41.69 0.73 -2.80
CA ASP A 276 41.43 -0.54 -3.50
C ASP A 276 40.82 -1.64 -2.61
N ASN A 277 40.75 -1.45 -1.28
CA ASN A 277 40.27 -2.48 -0.35
C ASN A 277 39.26 -1.94 0.68
N GLN A 278 38.44 -0.98 0.28
CA GLN A 278 37.35 -0.48 1.12
C GLN A 278 36.32 -1.58 1.40
N GLY A 279 35.83 -1.63 2.64
CA GLY A 279 34.74 -2.51 3.08
C GLY A 279 33.53 -1.72 3.58
N SER A 280 32.39 -2.40 3.70
CA SER A 280 31.19 -1.90 4.38
C SER A 280 30.63 -2.96 5.33
N PRO A 281 29.76 -2.59 6.28
CA PRO A 281 28.90 -3.58 6.91
C PRO A 281 27.98 -4.24 5.86
N GLY A 282 27.45 -5.41 6.20
CA GLY A 282 26.42 -6.08 5.41
C GLY A 282 25.09 -5.35 5.55
N ILE A 283 24.44 -5.05 4.43
CA ILE A 283 23.20 -4.25 4.37
C ILE A 283 22.02 -5.15 4.03
N PHE A 284 20.98 -5.00 4.84
CA PHE A 284 19.73 -5.73 4.72
C PHE A 284 18.57 -4.74 4.69
N THR A 285 17.51 -5.05 3.94
CA THR A 285 16.25 -4.30 4.02
C THR A 285 15.61 -4.54 5.38
N ASP A 286 15.38 -3.48 6.16
CA ASP A 286 14.79 -3.56 7.51
C ASP A 286 13.30 -3.88 7.42
N LEU A 287 12.93 -5.10 7.82
CA LEU A 287 11.56 -5.56 7.68
C LEU A 287 10.56 -4.72 8.46
N ARG A 288 10.96 -4.12 9.59
CA ARG A 288 10.06 -3.30 10.42
C ARG A 288 9.58 -2.07 9.66
N LYS A 289 10.43 -1.52 8.79
CA LYS A 289 10.12 -0.32 7.97
C LYS A 289 9.21 -0.62 6.78
N VAL A 290 9.13 -1.89 6.36
CA VAL A 290 8.32 -2.34 5.21
C VAL A 290 7.21 -3.34 5.60
N LEU A 291 7.06 -3.63 6.89
CA LEU A 291 6.10 -4.61 7.42
C LEU A 291 4.64 -4.30 7.04
N PRO A 292 4.16 -3.03 7.07
CA PRO A 292 2.81 -2.72 6.62
C PRO A 292 2.56 -3.12 5.16
N TRP A 293 3.54 -2.88 4.28
CA TRP A 293 3.49 -3.27 2.87
C TRP A 293 3.48 -4.79 2.71
N ILE A 294 4.30 -5.51 3.47
CA ILE A 294 4.34 -6.98 3.49
C ILE A 294 2.97 -7.56 3.90
N HIS A 295 2.40 -7.07 5.01
CA HIS A 295 1.10 -7.53 5.50
C HIS A 295 -0.05 -7.22 4.54
N LYS A 296 -0.04 -6.03 3.91
CA LYS A 296 -1.00 -5.64 2.84
C LYS A 296 -1.10 -6.76 1.81
N HIS A 297 0.02 -7.29 1.32
CA HIS A 297 0.04 -8.24 0.21
C HIS A 297 -0.12 -9.73 0.60
N ILE A 298 0.34 -10.17 1.78
CA ILE A 298 0.27 -11.61 2.17
C ILE A 298 -1.11 -12.02 2.68
N GLN A 299 -1.80 -11.14 3.43
CA GLN A 299 -3.15 -11.43 3.94
C GLN A 299 -4.19 -11.60 2.82
N ILE A 300 -3.86 -11.07 1.64
CA ILE A 300 -4.65 -11.15 0.40
C ILE A 300 -4.53 -12.52 -0.26
N GLY A 301 -3.41 -13.25 -0.09
CA GLY A 301 -3.26 -14.62 -0.60
C GLY A 301 -4.01 -15.68 0.21
N LYS A 302 -4.14 -15.53 1.54
CA LYS A 302 -4.91 -16.46 2.39
C LYS A 302 -6.43 -16.31 2.21
N ARG A 303 -6.91 -15.12 1.83
CA ARG A 303 -8.35 -14.86 1.59
C ARG A 303 -8.82 -15.21 0.17
N ARG A 304 -7.92 -15.37 -0.80
CA ARG A 304 -8.22 -15.90 -2.17
C ARG A 304 -8.89 -17.28 -2.17
N LYS A 305 -8.81 -18.09 -1.10
CA LYS A 305 -9.51 -19.38 -0.96
C LYS A 305 -10.88 -19.32 -0.24
N SER A 306 -11.24 -18.21 0.41
CA SER A 306 -12.44 -18.18 1.28
C SER A 306 -13.48 -17.12 0.97
N SER A 307 -13.26 -16.17 0.05
CA SER A 307 -14.32 -15.21 -0.33
C SER A 307 -14.09 -14.63 -1.71
N ARG A 308 -14.90 -15.06 -2.69
CA ARG A 308 -15.12 -14.28 -3.92
C ARG A 308 -15.90 -13.02 -3.53
N ALA A 309 -15.31 -11.83 -3.67
CA ALA A 309 -16.08 -10.59 -3.63
C ALA A 309 -16.75 -10.41 -5.00
N SER A 310 -17.90 -11.07 -5.18
CA SER A 310 -18.70 -10.93 -6.40
C SER A 310 -19.65 -9.75 -6.23
N CYS A 311 -19.41 -8.64 -6.92
CA CYS A 311 -20.51 -7.74 -7.26
C CYS A 311 -21.42 -8.49 -8.24
N SER A 312 -22.61 -8.88 -7.81
CA SER A 312 -23.66 -9.23 -8.76
C SER A 312 -24.07 -7.96 -9.52
N GLU A 313 -24.30 -8.02 -10.83
CA GLU A 313 -24.77 -6.90 -11.68
C GLU A 313 -26.14 -6.30 -11.29
N ARG A 314 -26.62 -6.52 -10.07
CA ARG A 314 -27.85 -5.93 -9.55
C ARG A 314 -27.51 -4.74 -8.67
N ASP A 315 -28.11 -3.60 -8.97
CA ASP A 315 -28.02 -2.38 -8.16
C ASP A 315 -28.41 -2.67 -6.71
N ARG A 316 -27.48 -2.43 -5.78
CA ARG A 316 -27.73 -2.59 -4.35
C ARG A 316 -28.34 -1.31 -3.80
N VAL A 317 -29.63 -1.33 -3.50
CA VAL A 317 -30.35 -0.20 -2.91
C VAL A 317 -30.25 -0.26 -1.38
N LEU A 318 -29.71 0.80 -0.77
CA LEU A 318 -29.55 0.97 0.67
C LEU A 318 -30.50 2.09 1.13
N ARG A 319 -31.44 1.77 2.03
CA ARG A 319 -32.49 2.68 2.52
C ARG A 319 -32.29 3.14 3.96
N GLU A 320 -31.16 2.79 4.56
CA GLU A 320 -30.86 3.13 5.95
C GLU A 320 -30.48 4.61 6.05
N SER A 321 -30.85 5.27 7.15
CA SER A 321 -30.51 6.68 7.38
C SER A 321 -29.03 6.91 7.69
N GLN A 322 -28.29 5.84 7.98
CA GLN A 322 -26.84 5.84 8.09
C GLN A 322 -26.33 4.43 7.86
N GLY A 323 -25.08 4.28 7.43
CA GLY A 323 -24.46 2.97 7.25
C GLY A 323 -23.04 3.05 6.75
N GLU A 324 -22.44 1.89 6.55
CA GLU A 324 -21.09 1.76 6.01
C GLU A 324 -21.13 0.98 4.72
N LEU A 325 -20.34 1.42 3.75
CA LEU A 325 -20.14 0.76 2.48
C LEU A 325 -18.64 0.53 2.28
N HIS A 326 -18.29 -0.76 2.31
CA HIS A 326 -16.94 -1.24 2.04
C HIS A 326 -16.97 -1.92 0.68
N PHE A 327 -16.11 -1.48 -0.22
CA PHE A 327 -15.90 -2.14 -1.48
C PHE A 327 -14.40 -2.31 -1.76
N PRO A 328 -13.90 -3.56 -1.80
CA PRO A 328 -14.63 -4.79 -1.58
C PRO A 328 -15.18 -4.92 -0.13
N GLU A 329 -16.09 -5.86 0.12
CA GLU A 329 -16.80 -6.02 1.41
C GLU A 329 -15.90 -6.19 2.65
N SER A 330 -14.61 -6.39 2.45
CA SER A 330 -13.60 -6.38 3.51
C SER A 330 -12.43 -5.50 3.10
N PRO A 331 -11.88 -4.67 4.02
CA PRO A 331 -10.76 -3.77 3.78
C PRO A 331 -9.42 -4.48 3.49
N TYR A 332 -9.43 -5.81 3.45
CA TYR A 332 -8.28 -6.68 3.16
C TYR A 332 -8.45 -7.44 1.84
N LEU A 333 -9.34 -6.99 0.96
CA LEU A 333 -9.60 -7.57 -0.35
C LEU A 333 -9.34 -6.50 -1.42
N TYR A 334 -8.95 -6.93 -2.62
CA TYR A 334 -8.87 -6.08 -3.80
C TYR A 334 -10.09 -6.33 -4.71
N TYR A 335 -10.50 -5.33 -5.47
CA TYR A 335 -11.53 -5.52 -6.50
C TYR A 335 -10.96 -6.34 -7.68
N GLU A 336 -11.80 -7.14 -8.34
CA GLU A 336 -11.39 -7.92 -9.52
C GLU A 336 -11.44 -7.04 -10.78
N SER A 337 -10.82 -7.50 -11.87
CA SER A 337 -10.95 -6.85 -13.18
C SER A 337 -12.32 -7.13 -13.80
N LYS A 338 -12.83 -6.19 -14.60
CA LYS A 338 -14.15 -6.24 -15.25
C LYS A 338 -15.33 -6.26 -14.27
N GLN A 339 -15.22 -5.53 -13.17
CA GLN A 339 -16.33 -5.37 -12.23
C GLN A 339 -17.10 -4.07 -12.49
N LEU A 340 -18.42 -4.20 -12.49
CA LEU A 340 -19.36 -3.08 -12.47
C LEU A 340 -20.20 -3.21 -11.20
N CYS A 341 -20.01 -2.30 -10.27
CA CYS A 341 -20.70 -2.30 -9.00
C CYS A 341 -21.49 -1.00 -8.84
N VAL A 342 -22.79 -1.13 -8.58
CA VAL A 342 -23.70 0.01 -8.43
C VAL A 342 -24.39 -0.05 -7.08
N TRP A 343 -24.28 1.03 -6.32
CA TRP A 343 -25.00 1.22 -5.06
C TRP A 343 -25.87 2.46 -5.14
N ILE A 344 -27.10 2.35 -4.64
CA ILE A 344 -28.05 3.47 -4.58
C ILE A 344 -28.37 3.73 -3.10
N LEU A 345 -27.90 4.86 -2.59
CA LEU A 345 -28.20 5.33 -1.24
C LEU A 345 -29.46 6.18 -1.30
N LEU A 346 -30.50 5.79 -0.57
CA LEU A 346 -31.77 6.50 -0.48
C LEU A 346 -31.98 6.97 0.97
N ALA A 347 -31.83 8.27 1.19
CA ALA A 347 -32.22 8.92 2.42
C ALA A 347 -33.72 9.29 2.40
N PRO A 348 -34.34 9.51 3.58
CA PRO A 348 -35.70 10.03 3.65
C PRO A 348 -35.86 11.34 2.87
N GLU A 349 -37.07 11.61 2.40
CA GLU A 349 -37.38 12.86 1.68
C GLU A 349 -36.95 14.09 2.49
N LYS A 350 -36.48 15.12 1.79
CA LYS A 350 -35.99 16.39 2.39
C LYS A 350 -34.80 16.20 3.35
N MET A 351 -33.93 15.23 3.07
CA MET A 351 -32.65 15.02 3.76
C MET A 351 -31.50 15.15 2.76
N HIS A 352 -30.32 15.55 3.24
CA HIS A 352 -29.07 15.53 2.47
C HIS A 352 -28.25 14.28 2.83
N VAL A 353 -27.44 13.81 1.89
CA VAL A 353 -26.56 12.66 2.11
C VAL A 353 -25.14 13.15 2.32
N LEU A 354 -24.58 12.92 3.51
CA LEU A 354 -23.16 13.09 3.79
C LEU A 354 -22.44 11.75 3.55
N LEU A 355 -21.44 11.76 2.69
CA LEU A 355 -20.49 10.67 2.50
C LEU A 355 -19.19 11.03 3.21
N ASN A 356 -18.63 10.11 3.98
CA ASN A 356 -17.34 10.27 4.63
C ASN A 356 -16.45 9.11 4.22
N VAL A 357 -15.36 9.42 3.52
CA VAL A 357 -14.49 8.43 2.88
C VAL A 357 -13.24 8.27 3.72
N SER A 358 -13.13 7.09 4.31
CA SER A 358 -12.02 6.72 5.18
C SER A 358 -10.83 6.13 4.43
N HIS A 359 -11.08 5.54 3.26
CA HIS A 359 -10.06 4.92 2.41
C HIS A 359 -10.55 4.92 0.96
N PHE A 360 -9.66 5.23 0.02
CA PHE A 360 -9.92 5.18 -1.41
C PHE A 360 -8.62 4.85 -2.17
N ASP A 361 -8.66 3.84 -3.02
CA ASP A 361 -7.53 3.36 -3.81
C ASP A 361 -8.06 2.74 -5.11
N ALA A 362 -7.92 3.46 -6.22
CA ALA A 362 -8.30 3.03 -7.56
C ALA A 362 -7.19 3.38 -8.57
N GLU A 363 -6.71 2.43 -9.35
CA GLU A 363 -5.41 2.58 -10.01
C GLU A 363 -5.32 3.63 -11.13
N SER A 364 -6.31 3.68 -12.04
CA SER A 364 -6.20 4.47 -13.27
C SER A 364 -7.52 5.11 -13.68
N CYS A 365 -7.57 6.44 -13.73
CA CYS A 365 -8.76 7.21 -14.09
C CYS A 365 -9.38 6.91 -15.47
N HIS A 366 -8.62 6.26 -16.36
CA HIS A 366 -9.10 5.87 -17.69
C HIS A 366 -9.94 4.59 -17.66
N HIS A 367 -9.67 3.71 -16.70
CA HIS A 367 -9.99 2.28 -16.75
C HIS A 367 -10.66 1.81 -15.44
N THR A 368 -10.26 2.37 -14.31
CA THR A 368 -10.81 2.10 -12.98
C THR A 368 -11.13 3.39 -12.23
N TYR A 369 -12.40 3.56 -11.85
CA TYR A 369 -12.85 4.77 -11.18
C TYR A 369 -14.15 4.55 -10.40
N LEU A 370 -14.35 5.41 -9.40
CA LEU A 370 -15.63 5.58 -8.72
C LEU A 370 -16.29 6.85 -9.25
N SER A 371 -17.48 6.71 -9.83
CA SER A 371 -18.33 7.83 -10.20
C SER A 371 -19.47 7.97 -9.21
N ILE A 372 -19.72 9.20 -8.77
CA ILE A 372 -20.82 9.55 -7.89
C ILE A 372 -21.86 10.30 -8.73
N TYR A 373 -23.11 9.84 -8.70
CA TYR A 373 -24.24 10.45 -9.39
C TYR A 373 -25.35 10.79 -8.39
N SER A 374 -26.20 11.75 -8.73
CA SER A 374 -27.53 11.86 -8.12
C SER A 374 -28.52 10.88 -8.76
N LEU A 375 -29.73 10.68 -8.18
CA LEU A 375 -30.77 9.86 -8.82
C LEU A 375 -31.28 10.39 -10.16
N GLU A 376 -31.07 11.68 -10.46
CA GLU A 376 -31.35 12.26 -11.78
C GLU A 376 -30.26 11.92 -12.81
N ASP A 377 -29.38 10.97 -12.48
CA ASP A 377 -28.25 10.48 -13.28
C ASP A 377 -27.25 11.60 -13.63
N ARG A 378 -27.20 12.63 -12.79
CA ARG A 378 -26.25 13.74 -12.92
C ARG A 378 -24.94 13.38 -12.25
N LEU A 379 -23.85 13.38 -13.02
CA LEU A 379 -22.49 13.10 -12.55
C LEU A 379 -22.00 14.22 -11.61
N LEU A 380 -21.62 13.84 -10.40
CA LEU A 380 -21.11 14.76 -9.36
C LEU A 380 -19.59 14.82 -9.38
N GLY A 381 -18.95 13.69 -9.68
CA GLY A 381 -17.51 13.58 -9.80
C GLY A 381 -17.09 12.18 -10.19
N LYS A 382 -15.92 12.09 -10.85
CA LYS A 382 -15.25 10.85 -11.20
C LYS A 382 -13.92 10.81 -10.47
N PHE A 383 -13.70 9.75 -9.70
CA PHE A 383 -12.59 9.67 -8.76
C PHE A 383 -11.73 8.43 -8.99
N CYS A 384 -10.44 8.60 -8.77
CA CYS A 384 -9.38 7.62 -9.04
C CYS A 384 -8.10 8.05 -8.30
N GLY A 385 -7.11 7.17 -8.22
CA GLY A 385 -5.90 7.33 -7.41
C GLY A 385 -6.14 7.07 -5.92
N GLU A 386 -5.32 7.70 -5.08
CA GLU A 386 -5.39 7.62 -3.61
C GLU A 386 -6.06 8.86 -2.96
N SER A 387 -6.48 9.84 -3.77
CA SER A 387 -6.94 11.15 -3.28
C SER A 387 -8.44 11.37 -3.53
N LEU A 388 -9.24 11.22 -2.48
CA LEU A 388 -10.63 11.69 -2.41
C LEU A 388 -10.75 12.73 -1.29
N PRO A 389 -11.59 13.78 -1.41
CA PRO A 389 -11.98 14.58 -0.24
C PRO A 389 -12.50 13.69 0.88
N SER A 390 -12.06 13.96 2.12
CA SER A 390 -12.39 13.14 3.29
C SER A 390 -13.90 13.03 3.51
N SER A 391 -14.67 14.05 3.14
CA SER A 391 -16.13 13.96 3.14
C SER A 391 -16.77 14.80 2.03
N VAL A 392 -17.93 14.33 1.55
CA VAL A 392 -18.73 14.93 0.48
C VAL A 392 -20.17 15.07 0.95
N LEU A 393 -20.66 16.30 1.07
CA LEU A 393 -22.06 16.60 1.41
C LEU A 393 -22.86 16.81 0.14
N ILE A 394 -23.90 16.01 -0.09
CA ILE A 394 -24.72 16.05 -1.30
C ILE A 394 -26.12 16.58 -0.95
N GLY A 395 -26.49 17.71 -1.56
CA GLY A 395 -27.79 18.38 -1.41
C GLY A 395 -28.96 17.65 -2.08
N SER A 396 -28.99 16.33 -2.01
CA SER A 396 -30.07 15.47 -2.50
C SER A 396 -30.31 14.36 -1.50
N ASN A 397 -31.54 13.85 -1.43
CA ASN A 397 -31.88 12.70 -0.59
C ASN A 397 -31.41 11.37 -1.20
N SER A 398 -30.60 11.41 -2.25
CA SER A 398 -30.28 10.22 -3.01
C SER A 398 -28.94 10.31 -3.74
N VAL A 399 -28.21 9.20 -3.75
CA VAL A 399 -26.87 9.12 -4.34
C VAL A 399 -26.69 7.77 -4.99
N ARG A 400 -26.17 7.74 -6.22
CA ARG A 400 -25.77 6.53 -6.92
C ARG A 400 -24.25 6.49 -7.03
N LEU A 401 -23.64 5.47 -6.46
CA LEU A 401 -22.22 5.18 -6.55
C LEU A 401 -22.03 4.11 -7.63
N ASN A 402 -21.18 4.40 -8.60
CA ASN A 402 -20.87 3.50 -9.70
C ASN A 402 -19.37 3.25 -9.75
N PHE A 403 -18.94 2.05 -9.39
CA PHE A 403 -17.54 1.65 -9.47
C PHE A 403 -17.33 0.76 -10.69
N VAL A 404 -16.38 1.15 -11.52
CA VAL A 404 -15.98 0.42 -12.73
C VAL A 404 -14.52 0.03 -12.59
N SER A 405 -14.19 -1.24 -12.80
CA SER A 405 -12.81 -1.72 -13.00
C SER A 405 -12.71 -2.47 -14.32
N ASP A 406 -11.84 -2.04 -15.23
CA ASP A 406 -11.55 -2.77 -16.47
C ASP A 406 -10.05 -3.09 -16.66
N ALA A 407 -9.19 -2.71 -15.71
CA ALA A 407 -7.74 -2.90 -15.74
C ALA A 407 -7.32 -4.34 -15.37
N THR A 408 -6.11 -4.75 -15.79
CA THR A 408 -5.50 -6.05 -15.39
C THR A 408 -4.88 -6.05 -14.00
N ASP A 409 -4.67 -4.85 -13.44
CA ASP A 409 -4.08 -4.61 -12.13
C ASP A 409 -5.20 -4.43 -11.06
N HIS A 410 -4.85 -4.42 -9.77
CA HIS A 410 -5.80 -4.48 -8.65
C HIS A 410 -5.43 -3.50 -7.52
N ALA A 411 -6.36 -2.64 -7.10
CA ALA A 411 -6.23 -1.75 -5.94
C ALA A 411 -7.24 -2.03 -4.82
N ALA A 412 -7.06 -1.36 -3.66
CA ALA A 412 -7.79 -1.62 -2.42
C ALA A 412 -9.25 -1.12 -2.37
N GLY A 413 -9.74 -0.49 -3.44
CA GLY A 413 -11.13 -0.04 -3.53
C GLY A 413 -11.41 1.11 -2.56
N PHE A 414 -12.58 1.14 -1.93
CA PHE A 414 -12.98 2.23 -1.06
C PHE A 414 -13.75 1.78 0.18
N ASN A 415 -13.57 2.53 1.26
CA ASN A 415 -14.39 2.42 2.48
C ASN A 415 -15.01 3.78 2.76
N LEU A 416 -16.34 3.83 2.69
CA LEU A 416 -17.10 5.04 2.99
C LEU A 416 -18.22 4.77 3.98
N THR A 417 -18.59 5.81 4.72
CA THR A 417 -19.77 5.83 5.56
C THR A 417 -20.73 6.88 5.03
N TYR A 418 -22.03 6.62 5.14
CA TYR A 418 -23.05 7.56 4.70
C TYR A 418 -24.00 7.89 5.83
N LYS A 419 -24.49 9.13 5.86
CA LYS A 419 -25.44 9.61 6.86
C LYS A 419 -26.43 10.59 6.24
N ALA A 420 -27.71 10.37 6.50
CA ALA A 420 -28.79 11.29 6.19
C ALA A 420 -28.79 12.41 7.23
N LEU A 421 -28.63 13.64 6.77
CA LEU A 421 -28.70 14.84 7.59
C LEU A 421 -29.94 15.63 7.21
N LYS A 422 -30.60 16.23 8.19
CA LYS A 422 -31.59 17.25 7.88
C LYS A 422 -30.86 18.40 7.18
N PRO A 423 -31.47 19.05 6.17
CA PRO A 423 -31.06 20.34 5.67
C PRO A 423 -31.32 21.35 6.79
N ASN A 424 -30.46 21.34 7.81
CA ASN A 424 -30.32 22.51 8.64
C ASN A 424 -29.61 23.50 7.74
N TYR A 425 -30.24 24.64 7.50
CA TYR A 425 -29.68 25.85 6.90
C TYR A 425 -28.14 25.87 7.00
N LEU A 426 -27.45 26.17 5.90
CA LEU A 426 -25.99 26.11 5.77
C LEU A 426 -25.33 27.48 6.03
N PRO A 427 -25.11 27.91 7.29
CA PRO A 427 -24.10 28.91 7.60
C PRO A 427 -22.66 28.43 7.48
N ASP A 428 -22.43 27.16 7.77
CA ASP A 428 -21.11 26.67 8.18
C ASP A 428 -20.63 25.49 7.32
N SER A 429 -21.30 25.21 6.20
CA SER A 429 -20.96 24.08 5.33
C SER A 429 -19.81 24.43 4.39
N GLY A 430 -19.06 23.44 3.94
CA GLY A 430 -17.94 23.62 3.03
C GLY A 430 -16.58 23.51 3.73
N CYS A 431 -16.45 24.01 4.96
CA CYS A 431 -15.16 24.15 5.66
C CYS A 431 -14.54 22.85 6.21
N SER A 432 -15.23 21.71 6.07
CA SER A 432 -14.78 20.39 6.51
C SER A 432 -15.08 19.27 5.52
N SER A 433 -15.79 19.58 4.43
CA SER A 433 -16.31 18.63 3.46
C SER A 433 -16.56 19.33 2.13
N LEU A 434 -16.23 18.67 1.01
CA LEU A 434 -16.66 19.16 -0.30
C LEU A 434 -18.19 19.14 -0.36
N THR A 435 -18.82 20.29 -0.57
CA THR A 435 -20.28 20.40 -0.54
C THR A 435 -20.82 20.56 -1.96
N VAL A 436 -21.66 19.64 -2.43
CA VAL A 436 -22.27 19.67 -3.78
C VAL A 436 -23.76 19.99 -3.65
N LEU A 437 -24.20 21.10 -4.25
CA LEU A 437 -25.55 21.65 -4.13
C LEU A 437 -26.26 21.74 -5.50
N PHE A 438 -27.53 21.35 -5.54
CA PHE A 438 -28.38 21.37 -6.74
C PHE A 438 -29.52 22.38 -6.65
N GLU A 439 -29.56 23.16 -5.57
CA GLU A 439 -30.56 24.19 -5.34
C GLU A 439 -29.86 25.53 -5.16
N GLU A 440 -30.60 26.60 -5.43
CA GLU A 440 -30.19 27.96 -5.10
C GLU A 440 -30.03 28.08 -3.59
N GLY A 441 -29.14 28.94 -3.14
CA GLY A 441 -28.82 28.98 -1.72
C GLY A 441 -28.03 30.18 -1.28
N LEU A 442 -27.83 30.23 0.04
CA LEU A 442 -26.98 31.19 0.71
C LEU A 442 -25.73 30.43 1.18
N ILE A 443 -24.56 31.00 0.91
CA ILE A 443 -23.28 30.54 1.46
C ILE A 443 -22.69 31.67 2.31
N GLN A 444 -21.98 31.31 3.36
CA GLN A 444 -21.27 32.27 4.20
C GLN A 444 -20.04 31.63 4.84
N SER A 445 -19.13 32.47 5.30
CA SER A 445 -17.97 32.02 6.08
C SER A 445 -18.39 31.46 7.44
N LEU A 446 -17.61 30.51 7.96
CA LEU A 446 -17.83 29.91 9.27
C LEU A 446 -17.99 30.97 10.36
N HIS A 447 -19.02 30.83 11.20
CA HIS A 447 -19.40 31.76 12.28
C HIS A 447 -19.95 33.13 11.85
N TYR A 448 -20.19 33.39 10.56
CA TYR A 448 -20.76 34.67 10.12
C TYR A 448 -22.04 35.03 10.91
N PRO A 449 -22.20 36.26 11.44
CA PRO A 449 -21.42 37.47 11.15
C PRO A 449 -20.22 37.72 12.10
N GLU A 450 -19.85 36.75 12.92
CA GLU A 450 -18.62 36.81 13.72
C GLU A 450 -17.38 36.61 12.84
N TYR A 451 -16.20 36.76 13.45
CA TYR A 451 -14.94 36.59 12.75
C TYR A 451 -14.76 35.14 12.25
N TYR A 452 -14.36 34.98 11.00
CA TYR A 452 -14.04 33.64 10.47
C TYR A 452 -12.81 33.05 11.18
N SER A 453 -12.66 31.73 11.09
CA SER A 453 -11.53 31.02 11.69
C SER A 453 -10.27 31.11 10.83
N ASN A 454 -9.10 31.18 11.48
CA ASN A 454 -7.82 30.96 10.81
C ASN A 454 -7.76 29.54 10.22
N MET A 455 -7.01 29.37 9.14
CA MET A 455 -6.80 28.10 8.44
C MET A 455 -8.12 27.45 7.97
N ALA A 456 -9.13 28.27 7.69
CA ALA A 456 -10.37 27.80 7.10
C ALA A 456 -10.11 27.38 5.65
N ASN A 457 -10.72 26.27 5.24
CA ASN A 457 -10.68 25.80 3.87
C ASN A 457 -12.04 25.23 3.50
N CYS A 458 -12.82 26.00 2.74
CA CYS A 458 -14.23 25.74 2.50
C CYS A 458 -14.54 25.65 1.01
N ASP A 459 -15.15 24.55 0.57
CA ASP A 459 -15.48 24.34 -0.85
C ASP A 459 -16.98 24.06 -1.07
N TRP A 460 -17.58 24.84 -1.97
CA TRP A 460 -18.96 24.67 -2.44
C TRP A 460 -19.00 24.51 -3.96
N VAL A 461 -19.56 23.40 -4.42
CA VAL A 461 -19.82 23.13 -5.84
C VAL A 461 -21.30 23.28 -6.09
N PHE A 462 -21.67 24.30 -6.85
CA PHE A 462 -23.03 24.47 -7.34
C PHE A 462 -23.19 23.83 -8.71
N GLN A 463 -24.31 23.15 -8.86
CA GLN A 463 -24.66 22.41 -10.05
C GLN A 463 -26.06 22.84 -10.52
N ALA A 464 -26.15 23.72 -11.52
CA ALA A 464 -27.41 24.23 -12.06
C ALA A 464 -28.10 23.25 -13.01
N PRO A 465 -29.45 23.25 -13.11
CA PRO A 465 -30.19 22.45 -14.09
C PRO A 465 -29.74 22.68 -15.54
N LYS A 466 -30.12 21.78 -16.46
CA LYS A 466 -29.85 21.95 -17.89
C LYS A 466 -30.39 23.30 -18.38
N HIS A 467 -29.59 23.98 -19.19
CA HIS A 467 -29.88 25.32 -19.73
C HIS A 467 -29.92 26.44 -18.69
N TYR A 468 -29.32 26.25 -17.51
CA TYR A 468 -29.11 27.32 -16.53
C TYR A 468 -27.62 27.56 -16.28
N LEU A 469 -27.27 28.81 -16.04
CA LEU A 469 -25.98 29.26 -15.53
C LEU A 469 -26.11 29.62 -14.06
N ILE A 470 -24.99 29.69 -13.38
CA ILE A 470 -24.91 29.98 -11.94
C ILE A 470 -24.45 31.42 -11.79
N LYS A 471 -25.18 32.17 -10.96
CA LYS A 471 -24.84 33.54 -10.58
C LYS A 471 -24.55 33.60 -9.09
N LEU A 472 -23.33 33.96 -8.73
CA LEU A 472 -22.89 34.26 -7.36
C LEU A 472 -22.98 35.76 -7.12
N SER A 473 -23.68 36.17 -6.05
CA SER A 473 -23.82 37.58 -5.66
C SER A 473 -23.46 37.75 -4.19
N PHE A 474 -22.43 38.54 -3.89
CA PHE A 474 -22.04 38.85 -2.52
C PHE A 474 -22.98 39.90 -1.93
N GLN A 475 -23.50 39.61 -0.74
CA GLN A 475 -24.24 40.57 0.09
C GLN A 475 -23.28 41.34 0.99
N SER A 476 -22.27 40.66 1.52
CA SER A 476 -21.18 41.24 2.31
C SER A 476 -19.86 40.52 2.01
N LEU A 477 -18.76 41.26 2.10
CA LEU A 477 -17.39 40.76 1.98
C LEU A 477 -16.50 41.61 2.90
N GLU A 478 -15.92 40.97 3.92
CA GLU A 478 -14.92 41.49 4.83
C GLU A 478 -13.87 40.40 5.05
N ILE A 479 -12.86 40.36 4.19
CA ILE A 479 -11.77 39.35 4.19
C ILE A 479 -10.45 40.10 4.19
N GLU A 480 -9.40 39.53 4.83
CA GLU A 480 -8.08 40.16 4.86
C GLU A 480 -7.62 40.56 3.47
N GLU A 481 -7.32 41.85 3.30
CA GLU A 481 -6.86 42.41 2.05
C GLU A 481 -5.33 42.46 2.02
N ASN A 482 -4.75 41.80 1.04
CA ASN A 482 -3.37 42.00 0.65
C ASN A 482 -3.32 42.27 -0.87
N GLY A 483 -2.18 42.73 -1.38
CA GLY A 483 -2.08 43.27 -2.75
C GLY A 483 -2.55 42.31 -3.87
N ASP A 484 -2.50 41.01 -3.66
CA ASP A 484 -2.87 39.97 -4.64
C ASP A 484 -3.93 38.96 -4.14
N CYS A 485 -4.60 39.26 -3.02
CA CYS A 485 -5.51 38.33 -2.32
C CYS A 485 -4.89 36.93 -2.11
N SER A 486 -3.64 36.89 -1.65
CA SER A 486 -2.91 35.64 -1.41
C SER A 486 -3.00 35.12 0.04
N SER A 487 -3.36 35.97 1.00
CA SER A 487 -3.56 35.57 2.40
C SER A 487 -4.91 34.87 2.55
N ASP A 488 -5.99 35.66 2.53
CA ASP A 488 -7.34 35.17 2.65
C ASP A 488 -8.13 35.56 1.40
N TYR A 489 -8.91 34.63 0.86
CA TYR A 489 -9.64 34.89 -0.38
C TYR A 489 -10.84 33.97 -0.58
N VAL A 490 -11.80 34.48 -1.35
CA VAL A 490 -12.80 33.65 -2.03
C VAL A 490 -12.43 33.55 -3.51
N ALA A 491 -12.16 32.34 -3.98
CA ALA A 491 -11.91 32.03 -5.37
C ALA A 491 -13.13 31.35 -5.99
N VAL A 492 -13.41 31.66 -7.26
CA VAL A 492 -14.51 31.07 -8.04
C VAL A 492 -13.91 30.41 -9.27
N HIS A 493 -14.24 29.15 -9.54
CA HIS A 493 -13.71 28.38 -10.66
C HIS A 493 -14.84 27.86 -11.57
N ARG A 494 -14.51 27.60 -12.84
CA ARG A 494 -15.46 27.09 -13.86
C ARG A 494 -15.66 25.58 -13.78
N ASP A 495 -14.68 24.89 -13.22
CA ASP A 495 -14.56 23.44 -13.14
C ASP A 495 -14.56 22.98 -11.67
N VAL A 496 -14.76 21.68 -11.46
CA VAL A 496 -14.80 21.09 -10.11
C VAL A 496 -13.39 20.85 -9.58
N GLU A 497 -12.42 20.71 -10.47
CA GLU A 497 -11.01 20.43 -10.18
C GLU A 497 -10.22 21.68 -9.74
N GLY A 498 -10.81 22.88 -9.88
CA GLY A 498 -10.21 24.15 -9.47
C GLY A 498 -9.09 24.64 -10.40
N GLN A 499 -9.04 24.19 -11.65
CA GLN A 499 -7.98 24.56 -12.61
C GLN A 499 -8.28 25.86 -13.35
N GLU A 500 -9.55 26.22 -13.53
CA GLU A 500 -9.99 27.37 -14.30
C GLU A 500 -10.62 28.44 -13.40
N GLU A 501 -9.77 29.25 -12.75
CA GLU A 501 -10.21 30.39 -11.92
C GLU A 501 -10.93 31.45 -12.79
N ILE A 502 -12.14 31.82 -12.39
CA ILE A 502 -12.95 32.92 -12.95
C ILE A 502 -12.58 34.23 -12.28
N ALA A 503 -12.50 34.20 -10.94
CA ALA A 503 -12.27 35.38 -10.13
C ALA A 503 -11.77 35.01 -8.73
N ARG A 504 -11.09 35.96 -8.10
CA ARG A 504 -10.60 35.90 -6.73
C ARG A 504 -10.91 37.22 -6.02
N PHE A 505 -11.38 37.13 -4.78
CA PHE A 505 -11.86 38.27 -4.01
C PHE A 505 -11.28 38.27 -2.60
N CYS A 506 -10.85 39.45 -2.14
CA CYS A 506 -10.53 39.78 -0.77
C CYS A 506 -10.88 41.26 -0.52
N GLY A 507 -10.78 41.72 0.73
CA GLY A 507 -11.10 43.10 1.11
C GLY A 507 -12.51 43.30 1.64
N PHE A 508 -12.92 44.58 1.67
CA PHE A 508 -14.09 45.05 2.43
C PHE A 508 -15.26 45.53 1.57
N VAL A 509 -15.19 45.32 0.26
CA VAL A 509 -16.19 45.78 -0.70
C VAL A 509 -16.75 44.58 -1.45
N ALA A 510 -18.07 44.39 -1.39
CA ALA A 510 -18.74 43.34 -2.15
C ALA A 510 -18.53 43.56 -3.67
N PRO A 511 -17.99 42.57 -4.40
CA PRO A 511 -17.70 42.69 -5.82
C PRO A 511 -18.98 42.60 -6.66
N ALA A 512 -18.86 42.90 -7.96
CA ALA A 512 -19.94 42.65 -8.92
C ALA A 512 -20.27 41.15 -8.99
N PRO A 513 -21.54 40.78 -9.28
CA PRO A 513 -21.93 39.38 -9.37
C PRO A 513 -21.10 38.60 -10.40
N VAL A 514 -20.70 37.38 -10.02
CA VAL A 514 -19.96 36.47 -10.89
C VAL A 514 -20.90 35.53 -11.59
N LEU A 515 -20.72 35.36 -12.90
CA LEU A 515 -21.50 34.43 -13.70
C LEU A 515 -20.61 33.27 -14.15
N SER A 516 -21.10 32.03 -13.99
CA SER A 516 -20.45 30.87 -14.58
C SER A 516 -20.62 30.85 -16.10
N SER A 517 -19.67 30.22 -16.78
CA SER A 517 -19.76 29.92 -18.21
C SER A 517 -20.44 28.58 -18.51
N SER A 518 -20.73 27.79 -17.49
CA SER A 518 -21.34 26.45 -17.58
C SER A 518 -22.38 26.25 -16.46
N GLY A 519 -23.04 25.10 -16.43
CA GLY A 519 -23.93 24.72 -15.32
C GLY A 519 -23.22 24.27 -14.04
N VAL A 520 -21.92 24.56 -13.89
CA VAL A 520 -21.07 24.22 -12.74
C VAL A 520 -20.30 25.46 -12.26
N MET A 521 -20.17 25.61 -10.94
CA MET A 521 -19.37 26.66 -10.32
C MET A 521 -18.79 26.12 -9.00
N LEU A 522 -17.46 26.13 -8.87
CA LEU A 522 -16.77 25.87 -7.60
C LEU A 522 -16.48 27.22 -6.93
N ILE A 523 -16.83 27.35 -5.66
CA ILE A 523 -16.53 28.50 -4.82
C ILE A 523 -15.69 27.98 -3.66
N SER A 524 -14.51 28.57 -3.46
CA SER A 524 -13.55 28.16 -2.44
C SER A 524 -13.19 29.34 -1.55
N PHE A 525 -13.33 29.21 -0.24
CA PHE A 525 -12.84 30.18 0.74
C PHE A 525 -11.64 29.60 1.49
N GLN A 526 -10.51 30.31 1.45
CA GLN A 526 -9.30 29.93 2.17
C GLN A 526 -8.83 31.09 3.06
N SER A 527 -8.38 30.77 4.27
CA SER A 527 -7.71 31.71 5.17
C SER A 527 -6.38 31.19 5.70
N ASP A 528 -5.50 32.12 6.07
CA ASP A 528 -4.17 31.86 6.59
C ASP A 528 -4.17 31.73 8.13
N LYS A 529 -3.01 31.86 8.78
CA LYS A 529 -2.86 31.66 10.24
C LYS A 529 -3.15 32.91 11.07
N ASN A 530 -3.28 34.08 10.45
CA ASN A 530 -3.35 35.37 11.11
C ASN A 530 -4.56 36.16 10.59
N VAL A 531 -4.89 37.26 11.29
CA VAL A 531 -5.81 38.32 10.85
C VAL A 531 -7.12 37.81 10.24
N THR A 532 -8.18 37.77 11.04
CA THR A 532 -9.52 37.43 10.54
C THR A 532 -10.45 38.64 10.57
N TYR A 533 -11.48 38.59 9.71
CA TYR A 533 -12.56 39.57 9.62
C TYR A 533 -13.92 38.87 9.68
N ARG A 534 -15.03 39.58 9.50
CA ARG A 534 -16.39 38.98 9.56
C ARG A 534 -16.65 37.96 8.46
N GLY A 535 -15.83 37.96 7.42
CA GLY A 535 -15.92 37.05 6.28
C GLY A 535 -16.97 37.51 5.29
N PHE A 536 -17.80 36.60 4.80
CA PHE A 536 -18.70 36.91 3.69
C PHE A 536 -20.04 36.21 3.83
N GLN A 537 -21.03 36.80 3.16
CA GLN A 537 -22.32 36.18 2.90
C GLN A 537 -22.68 36.43 1.43
N ALA A 538 -23.02 35.37 0.72
CA ALA A 538 -23.31 35.42 -0.71
C ALA A 538 -24.49 34.52 -1.08
N THR A 539 -25.29 34.96 -2.05
CA THR A 539 -26.39 34.20 -2.62
C THR A 539 -26.00 33.62 -3.96
N VAL A 540 -26.33 32.34 -4.16
CA VAL A 540 -26.18 31.64 -5.42
C VAL A 540 -27.55 31.39 -6.03
N SER A 541 -27.74 31.83 -7.27
CA SER A 541 -28.99 31.69 -8.04
C SER A 541 -28.72 31.06 -9.40
N PHE A 542 -29.72 30.40 -9.97
CA PHE A 542 -29.67 29.81 -11.29
C PHE A 542 -30.42 30.70 -12.27
N ILE A 543 -29.71 31.20 -13.26
CA ILE A 543 -30.30 32.02 -14.31
C ILE A 543 -30.43 31.20 -15.61
N PRO A 544 -31.50 31.36 -16.39
CA PRO A 544 -31.61 30.71 -17.69
C PRO A 544 -30.41 31.10 -18.57
N GLY A 545 -29.64 30.10 -19.00
CA GLY A 545 -28.61 30.24 -20.01
C GLY A 545 -29.29 30.51 -21.32
N THR A 546 -29.40 31.77 -21.70
CA THR A 546 -29.92 32.15 -23.01
C THR A 546 -29.08 31.42 -24.07
N VAL A 547 -29.73 30.54 -24.83
CA VAL A 547 -29.17 30.06 -26.09
C VAL A 547 -28.92 31.33 -26.90
N HIS A 548 -27.65 31.65 -27.16
CA HIS A 548 -27.31 32.62 -28.20
C HIS A 548 -27.66 32.01 -29.57
N SER A 549 -28.96 31.91 -29.83
CA SER A 549 -29.56 31.73 -31.14
C SER A 549 -30.83 32.57 -31.13
N ASP A 550 -30.65 33.89 -31.12
CA ASP A 550 -31.57 34.89 -31.69
C ASP A 550 -31.10 36.29 -31.28
N LEU A 551 -29.96 36.70 -31.82
CA LEU A 551 -29.80 38.08 -32.27
C LEU A 551 -29.69 38.03 -33.80
N ASN A 552 -30.80 37.63 -34.43
CA ASN A 552 -31.13 38.07 -35.77
C ASN A 552 -31.32 39.59 -35.71
N ILE A 553 -30.23 40.33 -35.79
CA ILE A 553 -30.28 41.74 -36.19
C ILE A 553 -30.56 41.72 -37.70
N SER A 554 -31.84 41.56 -38.04
CA SER A 554 -32.35 41.84 -39.38
C SER A 554 -32.63 43.33 -39.49
N ARG A 555 -31.68 44.07 -40.06
CA ARG A 555 -31.76 45.33 -40.83
C ARG A 555 -30.48 46.13 -40.57
N SER A 556 -29.71 46.58 -41.55
CA SER A 556 -29.81 46.51 -43.00
C SER A 556 -28.43 46.89 -43.53
N GLU A 557 -27.81 46.05 -44.35
CA GLU A 557 -26.78 46.54 -45.27
C GLU A 557 -27.50 47.36 -46.34
N ASP A 558 -27.40 48.68 -46.24
CA ASP A 558 -27.50 49.53 -47.42
C ASP A 558 -26.08 49.92 -47.82
N LYS A 559 -25.70 49.49 -49.02
CA LYS A 559 -24.38 49.72 -49.60
C LYS A 559 -24.29 51.13 -50.15
N SER A 560 -23.11 51.71 -49.92
CA SER A 560 -22.44 52.74 -50.73
C SER A 560 -22.99 54.17 -50.65
N LEU A 561 -22.11 55.11 -50.27
CA LEU A 561 -21.68 56.20 -51.13
C LEU A 561 -20.46 56.93 -50.51
N PHE A 562 -19.33 56.86 -51.23
CA PHE A 562 -18.47 57.98 -51.65
C PHE A 562 -18.00 59.12 -50.71
N LEU A 563 -16.72 59.49 -50.98
CA LEU A 563 -15.99 60.76 -50.78
C LEU A 563 -15.22 60.89 -49.46
N GLU A 564 -13.90 60.71 -49.49
CA GLU A 564 -12.84 61.69 -49.84
C GLU A 564 -12.71 62.85 -48.86
N THR A 565 -11.50 62.96 -48.26
CA THR A 565 -10.80 64.17 -47.77
C THR A 565 -11.56 65.01 -46.72
N TRP A 566 -10.98 65.39 -45.59
CA TRP A 566 -9.76 66.16 -45.37
C TRP A 566 -9.19 65.89 -43.98
#